data_AF-A0A956IL26-F1
#
_entry.id   AF-A0A956IL26-F1
#
_cell.length_a   1.000
_cell.length_b   1.000
_cell.length_c   1.000
_cell.angle_alpha   90.00
_cell.angle_beta   90.00
_cell.angle_gamma   90.00
#
_symmetry.space_group_name_H-M   'P 1'
#
loop_
_entity.id
_entity.type
_entity.pdbx_description
1 polymer ?
#
loop_
_entity_poly.entity_id
_entity_poly.type
_entity_poly.pdbx_seq_one_letter_code
_entity_poly.pdbx_strand_id
1 'polypeptide(L)'
;MAPAAKAPMEAEEQGAPTDVADASDDGFADTVDRAAFDFERAERAFAEAAGDAGGRGDGVEPPATPPPLPPGPEASGETPAPIPADDRGARLSQAQDRCTRSCKAFGSMRRAAGRLCELTGPSDPRCDHVLERVRDAHLRLAQHCPGCAGDDPR
;
A
#
# COMPACT_ATOMS: atom_id res chain seq x y z
N MET A 1 33.38 44.12 -47.01
CA MET A 1 34.08 43.76 -45.76
C MET A 1 33.36 42.58 -45.15
N ALA A 2 34.13 41.55 -44.81
CA ALA A 2 33.72 40.20 -44.45
C ALA A 2 33.01 40.10 -43.06
N PRO A 3 32.39 38.94 -42.73
CA PRO A 3 31.39 38.79 -41.67
C PRO A 3 31.97 38.40 -40.30
N ALA A 4 31.26 38.71 -39.21
CA ALA A 4 31.51 38.15 -37.89
C ALA A 4 30.34 37.26 -37.46
N ALA A 5 30.52 35.96 -37.72
CA ALA A 5 29.69 34.88 -37.21
C ALA A 5 29.86 34.80 -35.69
N LYS A 6 28.75 34.69 -34.95
CA LYS A 6 28.74 34.39 -33.52
C LYS A 6 28.43 32.90 -33.37
N ALA A 7 29.45 32.13 -33.02
CA ALA A 7 29.35 30.69 -32.77
C ALA A 7 28.53 30.40 -31.50
N PRO A 8 27.86 29.23 -31.42
CA PRO A 8 27.25 28.73 -30.20
C PRO A 8 28.32 28.28 -29.20
N MET A 9 28.15 28.62 -27.93
CA MET A 9 28.92 28.00 -26.85
C MET A 9 28.34 26.61 -26.59
N GLU A 10 29.05 25.61 -27.08
CA GLU A 10 29.09 24.28 -26.49
C GLU A 10 29.79 24.40 -25.14
N ALA A 11 29.11 24.01 -24.06
CA ALA A 11 29.71 23.90 -22.74
C ALA A 11 29.14 22.63 -22.08
N GLU A 12 29.98 21.60 -22.15
CA GLU A 12 30.29 20.71 -21.04
C GLU A 12 29.18 19.73 -20.60
N GLU A 13 29.17 18.63 -21.34
CA GLU A 13 29.00 17.26 -20.86
C GLU A 13 29.78 17.05 -19.54
N GLN A 14 29.13 17.31 -18.42
CA GLN A 14 29.56 16.79 -17.12
C GLN A 14 28.92 15.42 -16.95
N GLY A 15 29.61 14.40 -17.46
CA GLY A 15 29.35 13.01 -17.14
C GLY A 15 29.44 12.82 -15.63
N ALA A 16 28.29 12.78 -14.97
CA ALA A 16 28.20 12.31 -13.60
C ALA A 16 28.63 10.83 -13.60
N PRO A 17 29.52 10.41 -12.68
CA PRO A 17 29.75 8.99 -12.45
C PRO A 17 28.43 8.41 -11.94
N THR A 18 27.69 7.76 -12.82
CA THR A 18 26.69 6.78 -12.42
C THR A 18 27.45 5.59 -11.86
N ASP A 19 27.89 5.74 -10.61
CA ASP A 19 28.18 4.62 -9.71
C ASP A 19 26.81 3.99 -9.40
N VAL A 20 26.22 3.37 -10.42
CA VAL A 20 25.22 2.33 -10.24
C VAL A 20 26.00 1.20 -9.61
N ALA A 21 25.94 1.15 -8.28
CA ALA A 21 26.30 -0.03 -7.55
C ALA A 21 25.63 -1.20 -8.25
N ASP A 22 26.47 -2.01 -8.89
CA ASP A 22 26.23 -3.36 -9.32
C ASP A 22 25.87 -4.14 -8.04
N ALA A 23 24.62 -3.97 -7.61
CA ALA A 23 23.98 -4.91 -6.72
C ALA A 23 23.72 -6.13 -7.59
N SER A 24 24.73 -6.97 -7.67
CA SER A 24 24.73 -8.20 -8.44
C SER A 24 23.39 -8.91 -8.21
N ASP A 25 22.69 -9.09 -9.32
CA ASP A 25 21.35 -9.65 -9.50
C ASP A 25 21.30 -11.16 -9.19
N ASP A 26 22.33 -11.71 -8.53
CA ASP A 26 22.41 -13.13 -8.16
C ASP A 26 21.55 -13.48 -6.94
N GLY A 27 21.10 -12.48 -6.17
CA GLY A 27 20.22 -12.71 -5.01
C GLY A 27 18.72 -12.73 -5.32
N PHE A 28 18.29 -12.25 -6.50
CA PHE A 28 16.86 -12.14 -6.82
C PHE A 28 16.25 -13.50 -7.15
N ALA A 29 16.97 -14.34 -7.91
CA ALA A 29 16.53 -15.71 -8.20
C ALA A 29 16.31 -16.53 -6.92
N ASP A 30 17.27 -16.49 -5.97
CA ASP A 30 17.15 -17.17 -4.67
C ASP A 30 15.94 -16.68 -3.85
N THR A 31 15.59 -15.39 -3.92
CA THR A 31 14.40 -14.88 -3.23
C THR A 31 13.09 -15.31 -3.88
N VAL A 32 13.04 -15.44 -5.20
CA VAL A 32 11.85 -15.89 -5.92
C VAL A 32 11.62 -17.39 -5.71
N ASP A 33 12.67 -18.20 -5.79
CA ASP A 33 12.59 -19.64 -5.50
C ASP A 33 12.20 -19.90 -4.04
N ARG A 34 12.72 -19.11 -3.10
CA ARG A 34 12.31 -19.15 -1.69
C ARG A 34 10.83 -18.82 -1.51
N ALA A 35 10.35 -17.76 -2.17
CA ALA A 35 8.95 -17.34 -2.10
C ALA A 35 8.00 -18.38 -2.72
N ALA A 36 8.40 -19.01 -3.83
CA ALA A 36 7.63 -20.08 -4.46
C ALA A 36 7.51 -21.30 -3.53
N PHE A 37 8.60 -21.71 -2.89
CA PHE A 37 8.60 -22.80 -1.93
C PHE A 37 7.72 -22.51 -0.70
N ASP A 38 7.80 -21.29 -0.16
CA ASP A 38 6.97 -20.87 0.97
C ASP A 38 5.47 -20.83 0.60
N PHE A 39 5.14 -20.45 -0.63
CA PHE A 39 3.76 -20.48 -1.14
C PHE A 39 3.21 -21.91 -1.25
N GLU A 40 3.96 -22.83 -1.86
CA GLU A 40 3.55 -24.23 -2.02
C GLU A 40 3.35 -24.92 -0.65
N ARG A 41 4.21 -24.59 0.31
CA ARG A 41 4.08 -25.04 1.70
C ARG A 41 2.82 -24.48 2.37
N ALA A 42 2.50 -23.20 2.15
CA ALA A 42 1.31 -22.57 2.68
C ALA A 42 0.04 -23.19 2.08
N GLU A 43 0.01 -23.43 0.76
CA GLU A 43 -1.12 -24.04 0.07
C GLU A 43 -1.42 -25.44 0.61
N ARG A 44 -0.38 -26.24 0.88
CA ARG A 44 -0.54 -27.56 1.51
C ARG A 44 -1.12 -27.47 2.92
N ALA A 45 -0.66 -26.52 3.72
CA ALA A 45 -1.20 -26.29 5.07
C ALA A 45 -2.68 -25.87 5.05
N PHE A 46 -3.09 -25.08 4.05
CA PHE A 46 -4.49 -24.72 3.85
C PHE A 46 -5.34 -25.91 3.39
N ALA A 47 -4.82 -26.76 2.51
CA ALA A 47 -5.51 -27.97 2.07
C ALA A 47 -5.71 -28.96 3.24
N GLU A 48 -4.71 -29.11 4.10
CA GLU A 48 -4.83 -29.91 5.33
C GLU A 48 -5.86 -29.31 6.31
N ALA A 49 -5.85 -27.99 6.51
CA ALA A 49 -6.83 -27.32 7.36
C ALA A 49 -8.27 -27.38 6.80
N ALA A 50 -8.43 -27.32 5.48
CA ALA A 50 -9.73 -27.42 4.82
C ALA A 50 -10.25 -28.87 4.77
N GLY A 51 -9.35 -29.85 4.73
CA GLY A 51 -9.69 -31.28 4.77
C GLY A 51 -10.35 -31.73 6.07
N ASP A 52 -10.08 -31.05 7.19
CA ASP A 52 -10.72 -31.32 8.49
C ASP A 52 -12.11 -30.66 8.62
N ALA A 53 -12.47 -29.73 7.73
CA ALA A 53 -13.79 -29.08 7.69
C ALA A 53 -14.81 -29.77 6.77
N GLY A 54 -14.45 -30.89 6.14
CA GLY A 54 -15.32 -31.67 5.25
C GLY A 54 -16.28 -32.59 6.01
N GLY A 55 -17.20 -32.04 6.80
CA GLY A 55 -18.02 -32.87 7.68
C GLY A 55 -19.28 -32.25 8.27
N ARG A 56 -20.09 -31.52 7.47
CA ARG A 56 -21.57 -31.49 7.55
C ARG A 56 -22.13 -30.50 6.53
N GLY A 57 -22.70 -31.04 5.46
CA GLY A 57 -23.72 -30.32 4.73
C GLY A 57 -24.99 -30.31 5.57
N ASP A 58 -25.56 -29.13 5.78
CA ASP A 58 -26.99 -28.96 6.03
C ASP A 58 -27.38 -27.56 5.56
N GLY A 59 -28.38 -27.54 4.67
CA GLY A 59 -29.38 -26.49 4.51
C GLY A 59 -28.94 -25.02 4.46
N VAL A 60 -29.24 -24.38 3.34
CA VAL A 60 -29.65 -22.97 3.35
C VAL A 60 -30.93 -22.89 4.21
N GLU A 61 -30.78 -22.65 5.51
CA GLU A 61 -31.84 -22.25 6.41
C GLU A 61 -32.08 -20.73 6.20
N PRO A 62 -33.34 -20.27 5.99
CA PRO A 62 -33.66 -18.84 5.89
C PRO A 62 -33.18 -18.09 7.14
N PRO A 63 -32.88 -16.78 7.06
CA PRO A 63 -32.28 -16.03 8.16
C PRO A 63 -33.17 -16.11 9.41
N ALA A 64 -32.69 -16.88 10.39
CA ALA A 64 -33.27 -16.98 11.70
C ALA A 64 -33.26 -15.60 12.36
N THR A 65 -34.40 -15.27 12.97
CA THR A 65 -34.60 -14.16 13.90
C THR A 65 -33.40 -14.06 14.86
N PRO A 66 -32.84 -12.86 15.11
CA PRO A 66 -31.70 -12.72 16.01
C PRO A 66 -32.02 -13.31 17.39
N PRO A 67 -31.11 -14.08 18.00
CA PRO A 67 -31.31 -14.61 19.34
C PRO A 67 -31.48 -13.46 20.34
N PRO A 68 -32.26 -13.66 21.42
CA PRO A 68 -32.31 -12.69 22.51
C PRO A 68 -30.91 -12.49 23.06
N LEU A 69 -30.53 -11.21 23.21
CA LEU A 69 -29.24 -10.82 23.77
C LEU A 69 -29.04 -11.52 25.12
N PRO A 70 -27.84 -12.04 25.40
CA PRO A 70 -27.51 -12.52 26.75
C PRO A 70 -27.67 -11.37 27.75
N PRO A 71 -28.08 -11.66 29.01
CA PRO A 71 -28.04 -10.66 30.07
C PRO A 71 -26.61 -10.13 30.15
N GLY A 72 -26.48 -8.81 30.00
CA GLY A 72 -25.21 -8.13 29.94
C GLY A 72 -24.36 -8.44 31.19
N PRO A 73 -23.02 -8.49 31.06
CA PRO A 73 -22.16 -8.60 32.21
C PRO A 73 -22.48 -7.46 33.17
N GLU A 74 -22.81 -7.85 34.40
CA GLU A 74 -23.09 -6.91 35.48
C GLU A 74 -21.99 -5.87 35.55
N ALA A 75 -22.41 -4.61 35.65
CA ALA A 75 -21.55 -3.45 35.79
C ALA A 75 -20.68 -3.62 37.05
N SER A 76 -19.50 -4.23 36.89
CA SER A 76 -18.40 -4.00 37.79
C SER A 76 -18.08 -2.52 37.66
N GLY A 77 -18.39 -1.78 38.73
CA GLY A 77 -17.99 -0.39 38.91
C GLY A 77 -16.48 -0.30 38.92
N GLU A 78 -15.87 -0.33 37.75
CA GLU A 78 -14.48 0.00 37.57
C GLU A 78 -14.36 1.51 37.76
N THR A 79 -13.79 1.87 38.89
CA THR A 79 -13.46 3.25 39.23
C THR A 79 -12.63 3.80 38.07
N PRO A 80 -13.03 4.90 37.39
CA PRO A 80 -12.30 5.41 36.25
C PRO A 80 -10.87 5.72 36.69
N ALA A 81 -9.92 4.94 36.18
CA ALA A 81 -8.50 5.17 36.40
C ALA A 81 -8.17 6.62 35.99
N PRO A 82 -7.30 7.31 36.73
CA PRO A 82 -6.92 8.67 36.41
C PRO A 82 -6.38 8.70 34.97
N ILE A 83 -7.04 9.50 34.12
CA ILE A 83 -6.64 9.73 32.74
C ILE A 83 -5.20 10.27 32.80
N PRO A 84 -4.20 9.59 32.20
CA PRO A 84 -2.83 10.06 32.23
C PRO A 84 -2.77 11.43 31.55
N ALA A 85 -2.40 12.44 32.31
CA ALA A 85 -2.23 13.79 31.82
C ALA A 85 -0.90 13.91 31.07
N ASP A 86 -0.79 13.29 29.89
CA ASP A 86 0.22 13.64 28.85
C ASP A 86 0.08 12.89 27.50
N ASP A 87 -1.02 12.17 27.23
CA ASP A 87 -1.16 11.37 26.00
C ASP A 87 -1.41 12.15 24.70
N ARG A 88 -1.61 13.48 24.76
CA ARG A 88 -1.92 14.27 23.56
C ARG A 88 -0.76 14.33 22.58
N GLY A 89 0.47 14.48 23.07
CA GLY A 89 1.66 14.50 22.23
C GLY A 89 1.86 13.18 21.47
N ALA A 90 1.72 12.06 22.19
CA ALA A 90 1.84 10.71 21.60
C ALA A 90 0.77 10.46 20.53
N ARG A 91 -0.48 10.89 20.74
CA ARG A 91 -1.56 10.74 19.76
C ARG A 91 -1.33 11.56 18.49
N LEU A 92 -0.82 12.79 18.62
CA LEU A 92 -0.48 13.63 17.46
C LEU A 92 0.69 13.03 16.66
N SER A 93 1.73 12.57 17.34
CA SER A 93 2.85 11.87 16.69
C SER A 93 2.38 10.63 15.94
N GLN A 94 1.53 9.80 16.57
CA GLN A 94 1.01 8.59 15.92
C GLN A 94 0.12 8.91 14.70
N ALA A 95 -0.65 10.00 14.74
CA ALA A 95 -1.44 10.45 13.60
C ALA A 95 -0.53 10.89 12.43
N GLN A 96 0.56 11.61 12.74
CA GLN A 96 1.55 12.03 11.74
C GLN A 96 2.29 10.84 11.11
N ASP A 97 2.64 9.83 11.91
CA ASP A 97 3.24 8.58 11.42
C ASP A 97 2.30 7.83 10.48
N ARG A 98 1.01 7.76 10.82
CA ARG A 98 -0.01 7.16 9.95
C ARG A 98 -0.13 7.90 8.63
N CYS A 99 -0.18 9.23 8.66
CA CYS A 99 -0.22 10.01 7.42
C CYS A 99 1.02 9.79 6.56
N THR A 100 2.21 9.80 7.16
CA THR A 100 3.48 9.56 6.44
C THR A 100 3.49 8.20 5.73
N ARG A 101 3.06 7.14 6.41
CA ARG A 101 2.95 5.79 5.81
C ARG A 101 1.91 5.76 4.69
N SER A 102 0.76 6.41 4.88
CA SER A 102 -0.30 6.48 3.87
C SER A 102 0.14 7.26 2.63
N CYS A 103 0.87 8.38 2.78
CA CYS A 103 1.42 9.11 1.63
C CYS A 103 2.39 8.22 0.83
N LYS A 104 3.30 7.50 1.52
CA LYS A 104 4.27 6.60 0.87
C LYS A 104 3.57 5.47 0.10
N ALA A 105 2.56 4.85 0.72
CA ALA A 105 1.77 3.81 0.10
C ALA A 105 1.04 4.32 -1.15
N PHE A 106 0.48 5.52 -1.10
CA PHE A 106 -0.16 6.17 -2.23
C PHE A 106 0.79 6.42 -3.40
N GLY A 107 2.00 6.93 -3.12
CA GLY A 107 3.03 7.10 -4.13
C GLY A 107 3.41 5.78 -4.83
N SER A 108 3.51 4.69 -4.07
CA SER A 108 3.76 3.36 -4.64
C SER A 108 2.59 2.86 -5.50
N MET A 109 1.36 3.04 -5.05
CA MET A 109 0.16 2.69 -5.81
C MET A 109 0.06 3.46 -7.12
N ARG A 110 0.38 4.76 -7.12
CA ARG A 110 0.38 5.61 -8.32
C ARG A 110 1.44 5.17 -9.34
N ARG A 111 2.65 4.84 -8.89
CA ARG A 111 3.70 4.28 -9.76
C ARG A 111 3.31 2.94 -10.36
N ALA A 112 2.71 2.05 -9.55
CA ALA A 112 2.23 0.76 -10.03
C ALA A 112 1.11 0.92 -11.08
N ALA A 113 0.19 1.86 -10.86
CA ALA A 113 -0.85 2.21 -11.83
C ALA A 113 -0.26 2.70 -13.15
N GLY A 114 0.75 3.58 -13.10
CA GLY A 114 1.46 4.07 -14.29
C GLY A 114 2.07 2.93 -15.10
N ARG A 115 2.85 2.05 -14.45
CA ARG A 115 3.45 0.88 -15.12
C ARG A 115 2.40 -0.07 -15.70
N LEU A 116 1.29 -0.29 -15.00
CA LEU A 116 0.22 -1.15 -15.51
C LEU A 116 -0.38 -0.56 -16.79
N CYS A 117 -0.68 0.74 -16.78
CA CYS A 117 -1.20 1.44 -17.95
C CYS A 117 -0.21 1.48 -19.12
N GLU A 118 1.10 1.59 -18.84
CA GLU A 118 2.15 1.48 -19.87
C GLU A 118 2.17 0.10 -20.52
N LEU A 119 1.96 -0.97 -19.75
CA LEU A 119 1.97 -2.35 -20.24
C LEU A 119 0.70 -2.74 -21.01
N THR A 120 -0.48 -2.36 -20.50
CA THR A 120 -1.76 -2.73 -21.14
C THR A 120 -2.18 -1.75 -22.23
N GLY A 121 -1.63 -0.53 -22.21
CA GLY A 121 -2.06 0.59 -23.02
C GLY A 121 -3.13 1.45 -22.32
N PRO A 122 -3.23 2.74 -22.68
CA PRO A 122 -4.08 3.72 -21.99
C PRO A 122 -5.58 3.55 -22.28
N SER A 123 -5.96 2.72 -23.25
CA SER A 123 -7.36 2.44 -23.60
C SER A 123 -7.87 1.11 -23.03
N ASP A 124 -7.05 0.42 -22.23
CA ASP A 124 -7.43 -0.84 -21.61
C ASP A 124 -8.32 -0.58 -20.38
N PRO A 125 -9.48 -1.27 -20.24
CA PRO A 125 -10.37 -1.12 -19.09
C PRO A 125 -9.70 -1.36 -17.73
N ARG A 126 -8.62 -2.15 -17.69
CA ARG A 126 -7.85 -2.40 -16.46
C ARG A 126 -7.06 -1.16 -16.05
N CYS A 127 -6.51 -0.42 -17.01
CA CYS A 127 -5.85 0.86 -16.74
C CYS A 127 -6.86 1.86 -16.16
N ASP A 128 -8.04 2.00 -16.79
CA ASP A 128 -9.11 2.88 -16.30
C ASP A 128 -9.51 2.56 -14.86
N HIS A 129 -9.75 1.28 -14.56
CA HIS A 129 -10.14 0.85 -13.23
C HIS A 129 -9.07 1.14 -12.17
N VAL A 130 -7.80 0.94 -12.49
CA VAL A 130 -6.71 1.23 -11.55
C VAL A 130 -6.53 2.74 -11.35
N LEU A 131 -6.68 3.54 -12.40
CA LEU A 131 -6.66 5.01 -12.28
C LEU A 131 -7.82 5.53 -11.44
N GLU A 132 -9.01 4.95 -11.56
CA GLU A 132 -10.16 5.25 -10.70
C GLU A 132 -9.83 4.97 -9.22
N ARG A 133 -9.25 3.80 -8.93
CA ARG A 133 -8.83 3.45 -7.56
C ARG A 133 -7.76 4.41 -7.00
N VAL A 134 -6.81 4.85 -7.82
CA VAL A 134 -5.82 5.86 -7.42
C VAL A 134 -6.53 7.17 -7.10
N ARG A 135 -7.50 7.59 -7.91
CA ARG A 135 -8.28 8.82 -7.66
C ARG A 135 -9.06 8.74 -6.35
N ASP A 136 -9.71 7.62 -6.07
CA ASP A 136 -10.43 7.39 -4.82
C ASP A 136 -9.51 7.40 -3.61
N ALA A 137 -8.35 6.76 -3.71
CA ALA A 137 -7.36 6.78 -2.64
C ALA A 137 -6.86 8.21 -2.37
N HIS A 138 -6.65 9.00 -3.43
CA HIS A 138 -6.28 10.42 -3.30
C HIS A 138 -7.35 11.22 -2.55
N LEU A 139 -8.63 11.04 -2.87
CA LEU A 139 -9.73 11.73 -2.18
C LEU A 139 -9.78 11.39 -0.69
N ARG A 140 -9.59 10.12 -0.33
CA ARG A 140 -9.54 9.69 1.08
C ARG A 140 -8.32 10.26 1.80
N LEU A 141 -7.17 10.28 1.13
CA LEU A 141 -5.95 10.89 1.67
C LEU A 141 -6.09 12.39 1.88
N ALA A 142 -6.71 13.12 0.94
CA ALA A 142 -6.95 14.54 1.10
C ALA A 142 -7.83 14.86 2.33
N GLN A 143 -8.77 13.97 2.67
CA GLN A 143 -9.62 14.13 3.85
C GLN A 143 -8.90 13.85 5.18
N HIS A 144 -8.02 12.84 5.21
CA HIS A 144 -7.38 12.40 6.45
C HIS A 144 -5.97 12.98 6.67
N CYS A 145 -5.27 13.32 5.58
CA CYS A 145 -3.87 13.69 5.54
C CYS A 145 -3.65 14.78 4.47
N PRO A 146 -4.07 16.03 4.72
CA PRO A 146 -4.05 17.11 3.73
C PRO A 146 -2.63 17.45 3.22
N GLY A 147 -1.58 17.09 3.98
CA GLY A 147 -0.19 17.26 3.56
C GLY A 147 0.29 16.29 2.46
N CYS A 148 -0.41 15.17 2.21
CA CYS A 148 0.02 14.19 1.20
C CYS A 148 -0.27 14.62 -0.24
N ALA A 149 -1.14 15.61 -0.47
CA ALA A 149 -1.62 15.97 -1.80
C ALA A 149 -0.59 16.76 -2.65
N GLY A 150 0.47 17.28 -2.02
CA GLY A 150 1.50 18.10 -2.68
C GLY A 150 2.85 17.41 -2.89
N ASP A 151 3.08 16.26 -2.26
CA ASP A 151 4.34 15.52 -2.37
C ASP A 151 4.28 14.59 -3.60
N ASP A 152 4.42 15.21 -4.77
CA ASP A 152 4.86 14.49 -5.96
C ASP A 152 6.36 14.20 -5.74
N PRO A 153 6.79 12.93 -5.56
CA PRO A 153 8.20 12.62 -5.44
C PRO A 153 8.85 12.88 -6.79
N ARG A 154 9.39 14.09 -6.94
CA ARG A 154 10.24 14.51 -8.07
C ARG A 154 11.49 13.66 -8.17
#